data_AF-A0A416Z8J1-F1
#
_entry.id   AF-A0A416Z8J1-F1
#
_cell.length_a   1.000
_cell.length_b   1.000
_cell.length_c   1.000
_cell.angle_alpha   90.00
_cell.angle_beta   90.00
_cell.angle_gamma   90.00
#
_symmetry.space_group_name_H-M   'P 1'
#
loop_
_entity.id
_entity.type
_entity.pdbx_description
1 polymer ?
#
loop_
_entity_poly.entity_id
_entity_poly.type
_entity_poly.pdbx_seq_one_letter_code
_entity_poly.pdbx_strand_id
1 'polypeptide(L)'
;MRETIQNANGKQFHAVSLSGGKDSTAMLLLMIERDMPINMVLSADTGMEFPEMYEHLAKLDEHLFRERGIHITTLRHPKGFEYLMFDEPKQKPRSLENRARLGIPPYGNGWPGIRVRWCTGQLKTHLITKEVNRLKGELGAIHYVGIAADEAWRCKDERYPLVEWGITEAQALQACYDRGFDFGGLYEIYHRASCWCCPFQRIDELRKLRKHHPELWEKLLELDRRALAQFGTGPLGQFKQNWSVKRLDTRFAEEDGQTG
;
A
#
# COMPACT_ATOMS: atom_id res chain seq x y z
N MET A 1 15.94 -19.56 -24.16
CA MET A 1 16.00 -20.43 -22.96
C MET A 1 16.86 -19.71 -21.93
N ARG A 2 16.27 -19.19 -20.85
CA ARG A 2 17.05 -18.65 -19.72
C ARG A 2 17.25 -19.80 -18.75
N GLU A 3 18.51 -20.20 -18.55
CA GLU A 3 18.87 -21.22 -17.57
C GLU A 3 18.41 -20.76 -16.18
N THR A 4 17.56 -21.56 -15.56
CA THR A 4 17.11 -21.35 -14.19
C THR A 4 18.33 -21.58 -13.29
N ILE A 5 18.82 -20.53 -12.64
CA ILE A 5 19.87 -20.66 -11.61
C ILE A 5 19.27 -21.50 -10.50
N GLN A 6 19.64 -22.78 -10.45
CA GLN A 6 19.29 -23.66 -9.35
C GLN A 6 20.20 -23.32 -8.18
N ASN A 7 19.59 -23.09 -7.01
CA ASN A 7 20.31 -22.91 -5.77
C ASN A 7 21.20 -24.13 -5.48
N ALA A 8 22.29 -23.95 -4.73
CA ALA A 8 23.29 -25.00 -4.44
C ALA A 8 22.72 -26.32 -3.84
N ASN A 9 21.46 -26.31 -3.39
CA ASN A 9 20.73 -27.47 -2.85
C ASN A 9 19.62 -28.03 -3.78
N GLY A 10 19.51 -27.57 -5.02
CA GLY A 10 18.47 -28.00 -5.98
C GLY A 10 17.03 -27.58 -5.62
N LYS A 11 16.81 -26.92 -4.48
CA LYS A 11 15.51 -26.38 -4.06
C LYS A 11 15.37 -24.92 -4.49
N GLN A 12 14.29 -24.64 -5.20
CA GLN A 12 13.90 -23.29 -5.61
C GLN A 12 13.46 -22.47 -4.38
N PHE A 13 13.84 -21.19 -4.32
CA PHE A 13 13.43 -20.30 -3.23
C PHE A 13 12.10 -19.63 -3.56
N HIS A 14 11.20 -19.49 -2.60
CA HIS A 14 9.83 -19.00 -2.80
C HIS A 14 9.57 -17.76 -1.96
N ALA A 15 9.46 -16.61 -2.61
CA ALA A 15 9.18 -15.31 -2.00
C ALA A 15 7.75 -14.87 -2.30
N VAL A 16 7.03 -14.41 -1.28
CA VAL A 16 5.64 -13.94 -1.39
C VAL A 16 5.59 -12.44 -1.09
N SER A 17 4.98 -11.64 -1.97
CA SER A 17 4.64 -10.25 -1.65
C SER A 17 3.27 -10.15 -1.00
N LEU A 18 3.26 -9.66 0.24
CA LEU A 18 2.08 -9.46 1.06
C LEU A 18 1.81 -7.94 1.23
N SER A 19 0.66 -7.48 0.75
CA SER A 19 0.21 -6.09 0.92
C SER A 19 -0.65 -5.89 2.16
N GLY A 20 -1.12 -6.96 2.80
CA GLY A 20 -2.10 -6.94 3.89
C GLY A 20 -3.55 -6.88 3.43
N GLY A 21 -3.84 -6.48 2.19
CA GLY A 21 -5.21 -6.51 1.65
C GLY A 21 -5.75 -7.92 1.42
N LYS A 22 -7.06 -8.01 1.17
CA LYS A 22 -7.82 -9.25 0.92
C LYS A 22 -7.15 -10.23 -0.06
N ASP A 23 -6.66 -9.76 -1.20
CA ASP A 23 -6.11 -10.67 -2.23
C ASP A 23 -4.79 -11.30 -1.79
N SER A 24 -3.86 -10.50 -1.27
CA SER A 24 -2.56 -11.03 -0.83
C SER A 24 -2.66 -11.87 0.45
N THR A 25 -3.59 -11.52 1.34
CA THR A 25 -3.93 -12.32 2.52
C THR A 25 -4.52 -13.66 2.11
N ALA A 26 -5.55 -13.67 1.25
CA ALA A 26 -6.18 -14.89 0.77
C ALA A 26 -5.17 -15.79 0.05
N MET A 27 -4.33 -15.21 -0.81
CA MET A 27 -3.27 -15.94 -1.47
C MET A 27 -2.36 -16.64 -0.47
N LEU A 28 -1.85 -15.93 0.55
CA LEU A 28 -0.95 -16.52 1.54
C LEU A 28 -1.62 -17.67 2.31
N LEU A 29 -2.84 -17.48 2.80
CA LEU A 29 -3.60 -18.49 3.53
C LEU A 29 -3.82 -19.75 2.66
N LEU A 30 -4.25 -19.55 1.42
CA LEU A 30 -4.53 -20.63 0.48
C LEU A 30 -3.26 -21.35 -0.01
N MET A 31 -2.12 -20.65 -0.09
CA MET A 31 -0.82 -21.24 -0.34
C MET A 31 -0.39 -22.13 0.83
N ILE A 32 -0.58 -21.68 2.08
CA ILE A 32 -0.30 -22.48 3.28
C ILE A 32 -1.13 -23.76 3.28
N GLU A 33 -2.44 -23.69 3.02
CA GLU A 33 -3.32 -24.87 3.01
C GLU A 33 -3.02 -25.87 1.90
N ARG A 34 -2.56 -25.39 0.74
CA ARG A 34 -2.18 -26.24 -0.40
C ARG A 34 -0.78 -26.81 -0.28
N ASP A 35 -0.16 -26.66 0.89
CA ASP A 35 1.22 -27.01 1.16
C ASP A 35 2.24 -26.49 0.13
N MET A 36 1.99 -25.29 -0.37
CA MET A 36 2.92 -24.64 -1.29
C MET A 36 4.19 -24.19 -0.55
N PRO A 37 5.35 -24.27 -1.19
CA PRO A 37 6.59 -23.78 -0.61
C PRO A 37 6.55 -22.27 -0.41
N ILE A 38 6.90 -21.82 0.80
CA ILE A 38 7.05 -20.42 1.18
C ILE A 38 8.34 -20.32 2.00
N ASN A 39 9.34 -19.59 1.50
CA ASN A 39 10.60 -19.36 2.21
C ASN A 39 10.69 -17.96 2.81
N MET A 40 9.98 -16.98 2.23
CA MET A 40 9.96 -15.61 2.72
C MET A 40 8.65 -14.93 2.36
N VAL A 41 8.09 -14.17 3.30
CA VAL A 41 6.96 -13.27 3.06
C VAL A 41 7.44 -11.84 3.25
N LEU A 42 7.31 -11.02 2.21
CA LEU A 42 7.75 -9.64 2.16
C LEU A 42 6.54 -8.71 2.26
N SER A 43 6.56 -7.77 3.21
CA SER A 43 5.61 -6.66 3.27
C SER A 43 6.35 -5.33 3.15
N ALA A 44 5.70 -4.29 2.65
CA ALA A 44 6.25 -2.94 2.59
C ALA A 44 5.38 -1.97 3.37
N ASP A 45 5.89 -1.50 4.51
CA ASP A 45 5.16 -0.58 5.38
C ASP A 45 5.46 0.88 5.01
N THR A 46 4.38 1.60 4.72
CA THR A 46 4.43 3.03 4.39
C THR A 46 4.39 3.94 5.62
N GLY A 47 4.00 3.40 6.78
CA GLY A 47 3.62 4.17 7.96
C GLY A 47 2.24 4.83 7.86
N MET A 48 1.48 4.55 6.79
CA MET A 48 0.22 5.22 6.46
C MET A 48 -0.95 4.23 6.28
N GLU A 49 -0.84 3.01 6.81
CA GLU A 49 -1.93 2.04 6.81
C GLU A 49 -2.88 2.30 8.00
N PHE A 50 -4.09 1.75 7.94
CA PHE A 50 -5.05 1.82 9.05
C PHE A 50 -4.54 1.05 10.28
N PRO A 51 -4.87 1.48 11.52
CA PRO A 51 -4.56 0.71 12.74
C PRO A 51 -5.00 -0.75 12.65
N GLU A 52 -6.23 -1.00 12.18
CA GLU A 52 -6.80 -2.33 12.02
C GLU A 52 -6.04 -3.17 10.98
N MET A 53 -5.42 -2.52 9.98
CA MET A 53 -4.56 -3.21 9.03
C MET A 53 -3.24 -3.65 9.69
N TYR A 54 -2.71 -2.87 10.63
CA TYR A 54 -1.54 -3.29 11.40
C TYR A 54 -1.87 -4.46 12.34
N GLU A 55 -3.02 -4.43 13.00
CA GLU A 55 -3.51 -5.54 13.83
C GLU A 55 -3.74 -6.81 13.00
N HIS A 56 -4.35 -6.67 11.82
CA HIS A 56 -4.52 -7.75 10.85
C HIS A 56 -3.18 -8.38 10.43
N LEU A 57 -2.19 -7.54 10.09
CA LEU A 57 -0.86 -8.02 9.71
C LEU A 57 -0.17 -8.75 10.86
N ALA A 58 -0.33 -8.29 12.11
CA ALA A 58 0.20 -8.97 13.29
C ALA A 58 -0.46 -10.35 13.49
N LYS A 59 -1.78 -10.43 13.37
CA LYS A 59 -2.53 -11.69 13.43
C LYS A 59 -2.10 -12.67 12.33
N LEU A 60 -1.88 -12.16 11.11
CA LEU A 60 -1.41 -12.96 9.99
C LEU A 60 0.04 -13.43 10.16
N ASP A 61 0.90 -12.61 10.77
CA ASP A 61 2.27 -12.98 11.14
C ASP A 61 2.29 -14.13 12.15
N GLU A 62 1.48 -14.05 13.20
CA GLU A 62 1.35 -15.12 14.20
C GLU A 62 0.84 -16.43 13.59
N HIS A 63 -0.11 -16.35 12.66
CA HIS A 63 -0.59 -17.52 11.92
C HIS A 63 0.52 -18.10 11.03
N LEU A 64 1.23 -17.27 10.28
CA LEU A 64 2.34 -17.70 9.43
C LEU A 64 3.44 -18.37 10.26
N PHE A 65 3.79 -17.81 11.43
CA PHE A 65 4.79 -18.39 12.31
C PHE A 65 4.36 -19.76 12.85
N ARG A 66 3.08 -19.91 13.22
CA ARG A 66 2.53 -21.18 13.70
C ARG A 66 2.55 -22.27 12.63
N GLU A 67 2.17 -21.94 11.40
CA GLU A 67 2.04 -22.91 10.30
C GLU A 67 3.38 -23.22 9.61
N ARG A 68 4.31 -22.26 9.59
CA ARG A 68 5.54 -22.33 8.77
C ARG A 68 6.83 -22.00 9.51
N GLY A 69 6.78 -21.55 10.76
CA GLY A 69 7.96 -21.18 11.54
C GLY A 69 8.72 -19.97 11.00
N ILE A 70 8.08 -19.14 10.17
CA ILE A 70 8.66 -17.92 9.57
C ILE A 70 7.81 -16.70 9.89
N HIS A 71 8.44 -15.53 9.94
CA HIS A 71 7.77 -14.24 10.12
C HIS A 71 7.75 -13.44 8.81
N ILE A 72 6.84 -12.47 8.74
CA ILE A 72 6.75 -11.45 7.70
C ILE A 72 7.96 -10.53 7.83
N THR A 73 8.78 -10.49 6.77
CA THR A 73 9.85 -9.51 6.62
C THR A 73 9.26 -8.17 6.16
N THR A 74 9.17 -7.22 7.09
CA THR A 74 8.64 -5.88 6.79
C THR A 74 9.75 -4.94 6.32
N LEU A 75 9.67 -4.51 5.06
CA LEU A 75 10.55 -3.51 4.47
C LEU A 75 10.02 -2.10 4.75
N ARG A 76 10.91 -1.18 5.12
CA ARG A 76 10.59 0.21 5.42
C ARG A 76 11.54 1.16 4.73
N HIS A 77 11.01 2.28 4.25
CA HIS A 77 11.86 3.39 3.80
C HIS A 77 12.52 4.03 5.04
N PRO A 78 13.84 4.29 5.05
CA PRO A 78 14.58 4.71 6.25
C PRO A 78 14.14 6.06 6.83
N LYS A 79 13.37 6.84 6.07
CA LYS A 79 12.86 8.16 6.48
C LYS A 79 11.33 8.28 6.52
N GLY A 80 10.60 7.27 6.03
CA GLY A 80 9.14 7.26 6.04
C GLY A 80 8.46 8.27 5.09
N PHE A 81 7.13 8.29 5.15
CA PHE A 81 6.26 9.06 4.25
C PHE A 81 6.41 10.58 4.42
N GLU A 82 6.33 11.10 5.64
CA GLU A 82 6.31 12.54 5.88
C GLU A 82 7.61 13.23 5.45
N TYR A 83 8.77 12.61 5.71
CA TYR A 83 10.04 13.12 5.20
C TYR A 83 10.05 13.21 3.68
N LEU A 84 9.55 12.20 2.98
CA LEU A 84 9.47 12.23 1.52
C LEU A 84 8.48 13.31 1.03
N MET A 85 7.37 13.49 1.75
CA MET A 85 6.37 14.49 1.42
C MET A 85 6.88 15.92 1.63
N PHE A 86 7.62 16.18 2.72
CA PHE A 86 7.91 17.54 3.15
C PHE A 86 9.38 17.91 3.17
N ASP A 87 10.32 16.98 3.31
CA ASP A 87 11.69 17.31 3.71
C ASP A 87 12.76 16.82 2.72
N GLU A 88 12.45 15.84 1.85
CA GLU A 88 13.41 15.26 0.91
C GLU A 88 13.97 16.32 -0.08
N PRO A 89 15.28 16.62 -0.03
CA PRO A 89 15.89 17.60 -0.93
C PRO A 89 15.80 17.15 -2.40
N LYS A 90 15.47 18.08 -3.31
CA LYS A 90 15.48 17.80 -4.75
C LYS A 90 16.89 17.94 -5.31
N GLN A 91 17.32 16.94 -6.05
CA GLN A 91 18.70 16.88 -6.56
C GLN A 91 18.81 17.27 -8.05
N LYS A 92 17.75 17.12 -8.84
CA LYS A 92 17.79 17.36 -10.28
C LYS A 92 17.83 18.87 -10.57
N PRO A 93 18.82 19.42 -11.32
CA PRO A 93 18.92 20.85 -11.63
C PRO A 93 17.63 21.44 -12.21
N ARG A 94 17.05 20.76 -13.21
CA ARG A 94 15.75 21.15 -13.78
C ARG A 94 14.61 21.20 -12.76
N SER A 95 14.62 20.36 -11.72
CA SER A 95 13.62 20.42 -10.65
C SER A 95 13.83 21.65 -9.76
N LEU A 96 15.08 21.99 -9.46
CA LEU A 96 15.44 23.14 -8.64
C LEU A 96 15.08 24.46 -9.34
N GLU A 97 15.46 24.59 -10.61
CA GLU A 97 15.12 25.75 -11.45
C GLU A 97 13.61 25.97 -11.57
N ASN A 98 12.85 24.90 -11.86
CA ASN A 98 11.40 24.99 -11.95
C ASN A 98 10.75 25.39 -10.63
N ARG A 99 11.27 24.89 -9.50
CA ARG A 99 10.76 25.23 -8.17
C ARG A 99 11.06 26.67 -7.80
N ALA A 100 12.28 27.15 -8.07
CA ALA A 100 12.65 28.55 -7.89
C ALA A 100 11.73 29.48 -8.70
N ARG A 101 11.47 29.16 -9.98
CA ARG A 101 10.56 29.94 -10.83
C ARG A 101 9.11 29.98 -10.30
N LEU A 102 8.65 28.90 -9.67
CA LEU A 102 7.30 28.80 -9.12
C LEU A 102 7.18 29.29 -7.67
N GLY A 103 8.28 29.74 -7.04
CA GLY A 103 8.28 30.11 -5.62
C GLY A 103 8.03 28.94 -4.67
N ILE A 104 8.36 27.72 -5.08
CA ILE A 104 8.15 26.49 -4.30
C ILE A 104 9.46 26.07 -3.62
N PRO A 105 9.46 25.60 -2.35
CA PRO A 105 10.67 25.14 -1.67
C PRO A 105 11.41 24.03 -2.43
N PRO A 106 12.76 23.96 -2.37
CA PRO A 106 13.56 22.98 -3.13
C PRO A 106 13.58 21.57 -2.50
N TYR A 107 12.65 21.25 -1.62
CA TYR A 107 12.56 19.99 -0.87
C TYR A 107 11.10 19.52 -0.71
N GLY A 108 10.90 18.26 -0.36
CA GLY A 108 9.58 17.63 -0.21
C GLY A 108 8.86 17.36 -1.54
N ASN A 109 8.14 16.26 -1.65
CA ASN A 109 7.37 15.91 -2.84
C ASN A 109 5.98 16.56 -2.92
N GLY A 110 5.40 17.01 -1.82
CA GLY A 110 3.98 17.37 -1.75
C GLY A 110 3.06 16.16 -1.96
N TRP A 111 1.77 16.42 -2.14
CA TRP A 111 0.78 15.37 -2.38
C TRP A 111 1.08 14.58 -3.67
N PRO A 112 0.93 13.24 -3.66
CA PRO A 112 1.17 12.41 -4.83
C PRO A 112 0.10 12.68 -5.91
N GLY A 113 0.56 13.02 -7.11
CA GLY A 113 -0.29 13.30 -8.26
C GLY A 113 -0.50 12.08 -9.16
N ILE A 114 -1.48 12.15 -10.08
CA ILE A 114 -1.81 11.01 -10.97
C ILE A 114 -0.63 10.55 -11.83
N ARG A 115 0.25 11.50 -12.21
CA ARG A 115 1.46 11.24 -13.00
C ARG A 115 2.62 10.72 -12.15
N VAL A 116 2.69 11.12 -10.87
CA VAL A 116 3.81 10.80 -9.99
C VAL A 116 3.27 10.37 -8.63
N ARG A 117 3.11 9.05 -8.49
CA ARG A 117 2.74 8.39 -7.23
C ARG A 117 4.00 8.00 -6.46
N TRP A 118 4.73 9.01 -5.99
CA TRP A 118 6.03 8.82 -5.33
C TRP A 118 5.91 7.88 -4.13
N CYS A 119 4.79 7.90 -3.39
CA CYS A 119 4.54 7.01 -2.26
C CYS A 119 4.49 5.54 -2.69
N THR A 120 3.75 5.20 -3.75
CA THR A 120 3.75 3.83 -4.32
C THR A 120 5.15 3.42 -4.77
N GLY A 121 5.86 4.32 -5.46
CA GLY A 121 7.22 4.09 -5.94
C GLY A 121 8.21 3.81 -4.82
N GLN A 122 8.47 4.82 -4.00
CA GLN A 122 9.55 4.85 -3.01
C GLN A 122 9.25 4.05 -1.74
N LEU A 123 7.98 3.97 -1.31
CA LEU A 123 7.62 3.30 -0.06
C LEU A 123 7.14 1.86 -0.26
N LYS A 124 6.78 1.45 -1.49
CA LYS A 124 6.31 0.08 -1.77
C LYS A 124 7.13 -0.61 -2.85
N THR A 125 6.96 -0.20 -4.11
CA THR A 125 7.43 -0.98 -5.25
C THR A 125 8.95 -1.07 -5.30
N HIS A 126 9.67 0.03 -5.05
CA HIS A 126 11.14 -0.01 -5.07
C HIS A 126 11.73 -0.91 -3.99
N LEU A 127 11.14 -0.93 -2.79
CA LEU A 127 11.60 -1.78 -1.69
C LEU A 127 11.41 -3.26 -2.03
N ILE A 128 10.18 -3.63 -2.42
CA ILE A 128 9.84 -5.01 -2.81
C ILE A 128 10.65 -5.45 -4.01
N THR A 129 10.69 -4.66 -5.09
CA THR A 129 11.44 -5.02 -6.30
C THR A 129 12.93 -5.16 -6.04
N LYS A 130 13.53 -4.28 -5.22
CA LYS A 130 14.94 -4.40 -4.84
C LYS A 130 15.22 -5.72 -4.15
N GLU A 131 14.39 -6.07 -3.16
CA GLU A 131 14.60 -7.28 -2.38
C GLU A 131 14.30 -8.56 -3.17
N VAL A 132 13.21 -8.57 -3.94
CA VAL A 132 12.88 -9.69 -4.83
C VAL A 132 13.95 -9.90 -5.89
N ASN A 133 14.50 -8.84 -6.49
CA ASN A 133 15.58 -8.98 -7.48
C ASN A 133 16.86 -9.53 -6.86
N ARG A 134 17.18 -9.15 -5.62
CA ARG A 134 18.28 -9.74 -4.86
C ARG A 134 18.06 -11.24 -4.67
N LEU A 135 16.88 -11.64 -4.18
CA LEU A 135 16.52 -13.06 -4.00
C LEU A 135 16.51 -13.85 -5.32
N LYS A 136 16.05 -13.24 -6.42
CA LYS A 136 16.10 -13.85 -7.76
C LYS A 136 17.53 -14.09 -8.22
N GLY A 137 18.43 -13.11 -8.02
CA GLY A 137 19.83 -13.21 -8.44
C GLY A 137 20.65 -14.17 -7.60
N GLU A 138 20.46 -14.15 -6.28
CA GLU A 138 21.25 -14.96 -5.33
C GLU A 138 20.70 -16.38 -5.17
N LEU A 139 19.37 -16.55 -5.20
CA LEU A 139 18.70 -17.79 -4.80
C LEU A 139 17.80 -18.39 -5.89
N GLY A 140 17.76 -17.81 -7.09
CA GLY A 140 16.88 -18.27 -8.16
C GLY A 140 15.38 -18.21 -7.80
N ALA A 141 15.00 -17.22 -6.98
CA ALA A 141 13.68 -17.18 -6.35
C ALA A 141 12.50 -17.08 -7.33
N ILE A 142 11.44 -17.84 -7.05
CA ILE A 142 10.09 -17.57 -7.55
C ILE A 142 9.45 -16.50 -6.69
N HIS A 143 8.75 -15.56 -7.33
CA HIS A 143 8.03 -14.50 -6.66
C HIS A 143 6.52 -14.63 -6.92
N TYR A 144 5.74 -14.69 -5.83
CA TYR A 144 4.29 -14.77 -5.83
C TYR A 144 3.66 -13.42 -5.46
N VAL A 145 2.63 -13.03 -6.21
CA VAL A 145 1.91 -11.76 -6.04
C VAL A 145 0.40 -12.01 -6.01
N GLY A 146 -0.28 -11.47 -4.99
CA GLY A 146 -1.73 -11.57 -4.87
C GLY A 146 -2.44 -10.62 -5.84
N ILE A 147 -2.89 -11.15 -6.98
CA ILE A 147 -3.81 -10.49 -7.92
C ILE A 147 -4.97 -11.46 -8.15
N ALA A 148 -6.20 -10.99 -7.98
CA ALA A 148 -7.39 -11.79 -8.19
C ALA A 148 -7.62 -12.12 -9.68
N ALA A 149 -8.36 -13.19 -9.97
CA ALA A 149 -8.64 -13.68 -11.31
C ALA A 149 -9.38 -12.65 -12.20
N ASP A 150 -10.30 -11.87 -11.62
CA ASP A 150 -11.02 -10.78 -12.28
C ASP A 150 -10.17 -9.52 -12.50
N GLU A 151 -8.95 -9.50 -11.95
CA GLU A 151 -7.93 -8.47 -12.15
C GLU A 151 -6.72 -8.95 -12.98
N ALA A 152 -6.83 -10.11 -13.65
CA ALA A 152 -5.70 -10.77 -14.35
C ALA A 152 -5.00 -9.90 -15.41
N TRP A 153 -5.68 -8.88 -15.94
CA TRP A 153 -5.08 -7.89 -16.86
C TRP A 153 -3.93 -7.07 -16.23
N ARG A 154 -3.80 -7.09 -14.89
CA ARG A 154 -2.72 -6.44 -14.13
C ARG A 154 -1.45 -7.31 -14.02
N CYS A 155 -1.52 -8.58 -14.41
CA CYS A 155 -0.42 -9.53 -14.33
C CYS A 155 0.75 -9.17 -15.27
N LYS A 156 1.95 -9.58 -14.87
CA LYS A 156 3.23 -9.39 -15.56
C LYS A 156 4.02 -10.70 -15.48
N ASP A 157 5.33 -10.63 -15.27
CA ASP A 157 6.25 -11.79 -15.30
C ASP A 157 6.45 -12.46 -13.92
N GLU A 158 5.42 -12.49 -13.07
CA GLU A 158 5.45 -13.12 -11.74
C GLU A 158 4.46 -14.30 -11.65
N ARG A 159 4.42 -15.00 -10.50
CA ARG A 159 3.42 -16.03 -10.24
C ARG A 159 2.19 -15.45 -9.56
N TYR A 160 1.00 -15.85 -10.01
CA TYR A 160 -0.27 -15.28 -9.57
C TYR A 160 -1.25 -16.40 -9.16
N PRO A 161 -1.05 -17.01 -7.97
CA PRO A 161 -1.84 -18.18 -7.56
C PRO A 161 -3.35 -17.98 -7.58
N LEU A 162 -3.86 -16.81 -7.17
CA LEU A 162 -5.30 -16.55 -7.22
C LEU A 162 -5.86 -16.55 -8.65
N VAL A 163 -5.10 -16.05 -9.64
CA VAL A 163 -5.47 -16.15 -11.05
C VAL A 163 -5.45 -17.61 -11.50
N GLU A 164 -4.40 -18.35 -11.14
CA GLU A 164 -4.25 -19.78 -11.47
C GLU A 164 -5.37 -20.64 -10.85
N TRP A 165 -5.92 -20.23 -9.70
CA TRP A 165 -7.03 -20.88 -9.02
C TRP A 165 -8.41 -20.34 -9.38
N GLY A 166 -8.50 -19.33 -10.25
CA GLY A 166 -9.77 -18.71 -10.64
C GLY A 166 -10.50 -17.98 -9.50
N ILE A 167 -9.77 -17.44 -8.52
CA ILE A 167 -10.33 -16.76 -7.34
C ILE A 167 -10.44 -15.27 -7.59
N THR A 168 -11.67 -14.76 -7.58
CA THR A 168 -12.03 -13.34 -7.71
C THR A 168 -11.77 -12.54 -6.44
N GLU A 169 -11.78 -11.20 -6.51
CA GLU A 169 -11.62 -10.33 -5.33
C GLU A 169 -12.66 -10.64 -4.24
N ALA A 170 -13.90 -10.93 -4.63
CA ALA A 170 -14.99 -11.26 -3.70
C ALA A 170 -14.74 -12.60 -2.99
N GLN A 171 -14.29 -13.62 -3.75
CA GLN A 171 -13.94 -14.92 -3.19
C GLN A 171 -12.68 -14.84 -2.31
N ALA A 172 -11.71 -13.99 -2.66
CA ALA A 172 -10.53 -13.76 -1.84
C ALA A 172 -10.91 -13.17 -0.48
N LEU A 173 -11.79 -12.15 -0.46
CA LEU A 173 -12.30 -11.59 0.79
C LEU A 173 -13.07 -12.64 1.62
N GLN A 174 -13.98 -13.39 0.98
CA GLN A 174 -14.72 -14.45 1.67
C GLN A 174 -13.78 -15.51 2.25
N ALA A 175 -12.75 -15.92 1.50
CA ALA A 175 -11.76 -16.87 1.98
C ALA A 175 -10.99 -16.37 3.21
N CYS A 176 -10.74 -15.06 3.32
CA CYS A 176 -10.17 -14.46 4.53
C CYS A 176 -11.15 -14.57 5.70
N TYR A 177 -12.42 -14.20 5.49
CA TYR A 177 -13.46 -14.27 6.53
C TYR A 177 -13.72 -15.68 7.04
N ASP A 178 -13.76 -16.68 6.15
CA ASP A 178 -13.95 -18.09 6.51
C ASP A 178 -12.83 -18.62 7.43
N ARG A 179 -11.67 -17.95 7.43
CA ARG A 179 -10.49 -18.27 8.25
C ARG A 179 -10.32 -17.33 9.45
N GLY A 180 -11.32 -16.49 9.72
CA GLY A 180 -11.35 -15.55 10.83
C GLY A 180 -10.50 -14.30 10.61
N PHE A 181 -10.16 -13.93 9.39
CA PHE A 181 -9.47 -12.67 9.07
C PHE A 181 -10.49 -11.62 8.60
N ASP A 182 -10.95 -10.80 9.53
CA ASP A 182 -11.98 -9.76 9.33
C ASP A 182 -11.42 -8.36 9.05
N PHE A 183 -10.10 -8.19 9.11
CA PHE A 183 -9.40 -6.91 8.93
C PHE A 183 -9.89 -5.81 9.88
N GLY A 184 -10.37 -6.17 11.07
CA GLY A 184 -10.98 -5.22 12.01
C GLY A 184 -12.20 -4.49 11.44
N GLY A 185 -12.95 -5.13 10.53
CA GLY A 185 -14.11 -4.54 9.88
C GLY A 185 -13.80 -3.52 8.78
N LEU A 186 -12.53 -3.34 8.39
CA LEU A 186 -12.16 -2.36 7.35
C LEU A 186 -12.92 -2.56 6.04
N TYR A 187 -13.15 -3.81 5.61
CA TYR A 187 -13.89 -4.09 4.38
C TYR A 187 -15.42 -3.98 4.51
N GLU A 188 -15.94 -3.84 5.72
CA GLU A 188 -17.37 -3.51 5.96
C GLU A 188 -17.61 -2.01 5.73
N ILE A 189 -16.59 -1.19 6.01
CA ILE A 189 -16.63 0.26 5.88
C ILE A 189 -16.15 0.69 4.48
N TYR A 190 -14.97 0.21 4.08
CA TYR A 190 -14.25 0.66 2.89
C TYR A 190 -14.31 -0.35 1.75
N HIS A 191 -14.45 0.15 0.52
CA HIS A 191 -14.31 -0.72 -0.66
C HIS A 191 -12.86 -1.21 -0.81
N ARG A 192 -11.87 -0.40 -0.42
CA ARG A 192 -10.46 -0.78 -0.39
C ARG A 192 -9.78 -0.25 0.87
N ALA A 193 -9.28 -1.16 1.69
CA ALA A 193 -8.36 -0.89 2.78
C ALA A 193 -6.94 -0.59 2.24
N SER A 194 -6.74 0.61 1.70
CA SER A 194 -5.42 1.15 1.30
C SER A 194 -4.87 2.09 2.38
N CYS A 195 -3.85 2.90 2.07
CA CYS A 195 -3.42 3.94 2.99
C CYS A 195 -4.53 4.99 3.23
N TRP A 196 -4.68 5.43 4.49
CA TRP A 196 -5.78 6.29 4.92
C TRP A 196 -5.68 7.74 4.39
N CYS A 197 -4.47 8.18 4.02
CA CYS A 197 -4.20 9.55 3.55
C CYS A 197 -4.18 9.67 2.01
N CYS A 198 -4.85 8.78 1.28
CA CYS A 198 -4.67 8.68 -0.16
C CYS A 198 -5.53 9.70 -0.93
N PRO A 199 -4.94 10.63 -1.72
CA PRO A 199 -5.71 11.61 -2.49
C PRO A 199 -6.55 11.00 -3.63
N PHE A 200 -6.32 9.72 -3.94
CA PHE A 200 -7.09 8.96 -4.91
C PHE A 200 -8.31 8.25 -4.33
N GLN A 201 -8.55 8.36 -3.02
CA GLN A 201 -9.82 7.91 -2.43
C GLN A 201 -11.00 8.66 -3.05
N ARG A 202 -12.13 7.95 -3.11
CA ARG A 202 -13.43 8.55 -3.51
C ARG A 202 -13.87 9.48 -2.38
N ILE A 203 -14.63 10.53 -2.72
CA ILE A 203 -15.14 11.48 -1.72
C ILE A 203 -15.95 10.75 -0.64
N ASP A 204 -16.74 9.75 -1.01
CA ASP A 204 -17.51 8.97 -0.04
C ASP A 204 -16.62 8.18 0.94
N GLU A 205 -15.50 7.61 0.47
CA GLU A 205 -14.55 6.92 1.35
C GLU A 205 -13.86 7.90 2.33
N LEU A 206 -13.66 9.15 1.92
CA LEU A 206 -13.15 10.21 2.81
C LEU A 206 -14.22 10.65 3.84
N ARG A 207 -15.50 10.64 3.46
CA ARG A 207 -16.61 10.87 4.41
C ARG A 207 -16.65 9.75 5.46
N LYS A 208 -16.48 8.49 5.03
CA LYS A 208 -16.36 7.35 5.95
C LYS A 208 -15.13 7.47 6.85
N LEU A 209 -13.98 7.90 6.32
CA LEU A 209 -12.78 8.18 7.12
C LEU A 209 -13.07 9.19 8.24
N ARG A 210 -13.73 10.31 7.92
CA ARG A 210 -14.14 11.31 8.92
C ARG A 210 -15.05 10.73 10.00
N LYS A 211 -15.99 9.86 9.61
CA LYS A 211 -16.99 9.28 10.52
C LYS A 211 -16.44 8.16 11.40
N HIS A 212 -15.70 7.23 10.80
CA HIS A 212 -15.27 5.98 11.44
C HIS A 212 -13.85 6.08 12.02
N HIS A 213 -13.03 7.00 11.53
CA HIS A 213 -11.64 7.20 11.95
C HIS A 213 -11.32 8.69 12.15
N PRO A 214 -12.03 9.39 13.07
CA PRO A 214 -11.87 10.84 13.26
C PRO A 214 -10.43 11.25 13.58
N GLU A 215 -9.67 10.41 14.28
CA GLU A 215 -8.25 10.67 14.56
C GLU A 215 -7.37 10.67 13.30
N LEU A 216 -7.65 9.77 12.34
CA LEU A 216 -6.95 9.76 11.05
C LEU A 216 -7.40 10.92 10.17
N TRP A 217 -8.65 11.35 10.29
CA TRP A 217 -9.15 12.55 9.62
C TRP A 217 -8.45 13.82 10.12
N GLU A 218 -8.25 13.96 11.43
CA GLU A 218 -7.48 15.08 12.01
C GLU A 218 -6.03 15.08 11.52
N LYS A 219 -5.37 13.92 11.47
CA LYS A 219 -4.02 13.81 10.87
C LYS A 219 -4.02 14.20 9.40
N LEU A 220 -5.05 13.81 8.65
CA LEU A 220 -5.18 14.19 7.24
C LEU A 220 -5.36 15.71 7.07
N LEU A 221 -6.12 16.36 7.95
CA LEU A 221 -6.26 17.82 8.00
C LEU A 221 -4.92 18.50 8.30
N GLU A 222 -4.12 17.95 9.22
CA GLU A 222 -2.78 18.47 9.53
C GLU A 222 -1.84 18.37 8.34
N LEU A 223 -1.77 17.20 7.69
CA LEU A 223 -0.95 16.97 6.49
C LEU A 223 -1.33 17.96 5.37
N ASP A 224 -2.62 18.16 5.12
CA ASP A 224 -3.11 19.09 4.11
C ASP A 224 -2.78 20.54 4.45
N ARG A 225 -2.93 20.94 5.72
CA ARG A 225 -2.54 22.28 6.19
C ARG A 225 -1.05 22.54 5.98
N ARG A 226 -0.19 21.59 6.33
CA ARG A 226 1.27 21.70 6.11
C ARG A 226 1.60 21.75 4.63
N ALA A 227 0.96 20.92 3.80
CA ALA A 227 1.17 20.89 2.36
C ALA A 227 0.78 22.21 1.68
N LEU A 228 -0.37 22.79 2.06
CA LEU A 228 -0.82 24.09 1.57
C LEU A 228 0.12 25.22 2.00
N ALA A 229 0.56 25.21 3.26
CA ALA A 229 1.49 26.23 3.77
C ALA A 229 2.86 26.18 3.05
N GLN A 230 3.35 24.97 2.76
CA GLN A 230 4.67 24.78 2.17
C GLN A 230 4.68 24.90 0.64
N PHE A 231 3.67 24.39 -0.05
CA PHE A 231 3.64 24.26 -1.50
C PHE A 231 2.58 25.12 -2.20
N GLY A 232 1.79 25.87 -1.43
CA GLY A 232 0.72 26.73 -1.92
C GLY A 232 -0.47 25.95 -2.49
N THR A 233 -1.34 26.64 -3.23
CA THR A 233 -2.54 26.04 -3.84
C THR A 233 -2.24 25.32 -5.16
N GLY A 234 -0.98 25.04 -5.47
CA GLY A 234 -0.58 24.29 -6.65
C GLY A 234 -0.80 22.78 -6.50
N PRO A 235 -0.47 21.99 -7.54
CA PRO A 235 -0.65 20.53 -7.53
C PRO A 235 0.09 19.77 -6.41
N LEU A 236 1.12 20.38 -5.80
CA LEU A 236 1.88 19.78 -4.71
C LEU A 236 1.26 20.04 -3.34
N GLY A 237 0.55 21.15 -3.17
CA GLY A 237 -0.07 21.53 -1.89
C GLY A 237 -1.55 21.17 -1.80
N GLN A 238 -2.25 20.98 -2.93
CA GLN A 238 -3.64 20.51 -2.91
C GLN A 238 -3.73 19.00 -2.75
N PHE A 239 -4.48 18.53 -1.74
CA PHE A 239 -4.77 17.11 -1.54
C PHE A 239 -5.38 16.46 -2.78
N LYS A 240 -6.46 17.03 -3.32
CA LYS A 240 -7.14 16.49 -4.51
C LYS A 240 -7.52 17.63 -5.45
N GLN A 241 -7.67 17.32 -6.73
CA GLN A 241 -8.13 18.29 -7.73
C GLN A 241 -9.42 18.98 -7.25
N ASN A 242 -9.35 20.29 -7.06
CA ASN A 242 -10.45 21.17 -6.59
C ASN A 242 -10.87 20.99 -5.13
N TRP A 243 -10.20 20.12 -4.35
CA TRP A 243 -10.58 19.80 -2.98
C TRP A 243 -9.36 19.80 -2.04
N SER A 244 -9.36 20.75 -1.09
CA SER A 244 -8.59 20.60 0.15
C SER A 244 -9.37 19.74 1.13
N VAL A 245 -8.66 19.13 2.09
CA VAL A 245 -9.30 18.34 3.16
C VAL A 245 -10.18 19.25 4.00
N LYS A 246 -9.74 20.49 4.27
CA LYS A 246 -10.57 21.50 4.95
C LYS A 246 -11.88 21.78 4.23
N ARG A 247 -11.88 21.90 2.89
CA ARG A 247 -13.10 22.14 2.11
C ARG A 247 -14.03 20.93 2.16
N LEU A 248 -13.48 19.72 2.15
CA LEU A 248 -14.25 18.50 2.33
C LEU A 248 -14.86 18.43 3.73
N ASP A 249 -14.12 18.80 4.76
CA ASP A 249 -14.60 18.81 6.14
C ASP A 249 -15.81 19.74 6.33
N THR A 250 -15.72 20.98 5.84
CA THR A 250 -16.85 21.92 5.84
C THR A 250 -18.07 21.36 5.10
N ARG A 251 -17.84 20.82 3.90
CA ARG A 251 -18.91 20.21 3.09
C ARG A 251 -19.59 19.06 3.82
N PHE A 252 -18.82 18.16 4.44
CA PHE A 252 -19.39 17.02 5.15
C PHE A 252 -20.19 17.46 6.38
N ALA A 253 -19.72 18.46 7.12
CA ALA A 253 -20.46 19.03 8.24
C ALA A 253 -21.80 19.67 7.80
N GLU A 254 -21.82 20.36 6.66
CA GLU A 254 -23.05 20.93 6.08
C GLU A 254 -24.03 19.83 5.64
N GLU A 255 -23.53 18.78 4.98
CA GLU A 255 -24.34 17.64 4.55
C GLU A 255 -24.95 16.90 5.76
N ASP A 256 -24.15 16.63 6.80
CA ASP A 256 -24.61 15.96 8.03
C ASP A 256 -25.73 16.75 8.72
N GLY A 257 -25.62 18.08 8.78
CA GLY A 257 -26.60 18.97 9.39
C GLY A 257 -27.91 19.16 8.60
N GLN A 258 -27.95 18.80 7.31
CA GLN A 258 -29.17 18.82 6.50
C GLN A 258 -29.98 17.51 6.59
N THR A 259 -29.34 16.43 7.02
CA THR A 259 -29.96 15.12 7.29
C THR A 259 -30.43 14.92 8.73
N GLY A 260 -30.22 15.92 9.60
CA GLY A 260 -30.59 15.91 11.02
C GLY A 260 -31.95 16.52 11.33
#